data_AF-A0A968Z626-F1
#
_entry.id   AF-A0A968Z626-F1
#
_cell.length_a   1.000
_cell.length_b   1.000
_cell.length_c   1.000
_cell.angle_alpha   90.00
_cell.angle_beta   90.00
_cell.angle_gamma   90.00
#
_symmetry.space_group_name_H-M   'P 1'
#
loop_
_entity.id
_entity.type
_entity.pdbx_description
1 polymer ?
#
loop_
_entity_poly.entity_id
_entity_poly.type
_entity_poly.pdbx_seq_one_letter_code
_entity_poly.pdbx_strand_id
1 'polypeptide(L)'
;MRINARLDEEHANKLAYIQQQTNRSITETIKTAIDLYYQEIQKEQKNPSQLMIQTGFIGCGNADSNLSKSYKSFLEEELKTKYGHC
;
A
#
# COMPACT_ATOMS: atom_id res chain seq x y z
N MET A 1 -0.25 14.75 -26.06
CA MET A 1 0.20 13.54 -26.79
C MET A 1 -0.96 13.01 -27.63
N ARG A 2 -0.73 12.52 -28.85
CA ARG A 2 -1.75 11.89 -29.70
C ARG A 2 -1.46 10.38 -29.78
N ILE A 3 -2.47 9.56 -29.56
CA ILE A 3 -2.36 8.10 -29.58
C ILE A 3 -3.22 7.58 -30.73
N ASN A 4 -2.64 6.74 -31.59
CA ASN A 4 -3.38 5.95 -32.57
C ASN A 4 -3.19 4.48 -32.19
N ALA A 5 -4.25 3.81 -31.76
CA ALA A 5 -4.22 2.40 -31.37
C ALA A 5 -5.26 1.63 -32.19
N ARG A 6 -4.90 0.42 -32.61
CA ARG A 6 -5.85 -0.54 -33.18
C ARG A 6 -6.23 -1.52 -32.10
N LEU A 7 -7.54 -1.63 -31.84
CA LEU A 7 -8.11 -2.62 -30.94
C LEU A 7 -8.54 -3.82 -31.79
N ASP A 8 -8.27 -5.02 -31.29
CA ASP A 8 -8.93 -6.22 -31.81
C ASP A 8 -10.41 -6.22 -31.42
N GLU A 9 -11.15 -7.20 -31.94
CA GLU A 9 -12.59 -7.31 -31.72
C GLU A 9 -12.94 -7.49 -30.23
N GLU A 10 -12.15 -8.26 -29.48
CA GLU A 10 -12.38 -8.51 -28.07
C GLU A 10 -12.29 -7.21 -27.25
N HIS A 11 -11.24 -6.43 -27.48
CA HIS A 11 -11.02 -5.17 -26.75
C HIS A 11 -11.98 -4.08 -27.21
N ALA A 12 -12.39 -4.06 -28.48
CA ALA A 12 -13.43 -3.17 -28.97
C ALA A 12 -14.78 -3.46 -28.28
N ASN A 13 -15.15 -4.74 -28.12
CA ASN A 13 -16.37 -5.14 -27.42
C ASN A 13 -16.35 -4.74 -25.94
N LYS A 14 -15.22 -4.93 -25.26
CA LYS A 14 -15.04 -4.47 -23.85
C LYS A 14 -15.20 -2.96 -23.74
N LEU A 15 -14.60 -2.20 -24.66
CA LEU A 15 -14.72 -0.74 -24.67
C LEU A 15 -16.18 -0.30 -24.89
N ALA A 16 -16.88 -0.90 -25.86
CA ALA A 16 -18.28 -0.62 -26.12
C ALA A 16 -19.17 -0.89 -24.91
N TYR A 17 -18.95 -2.02 -24.22
CA TYR A 17 -19.67 -2.35 -22.99
C TYR A 17 -19.47 -1.29 -21.91
N ILE A 18 -18.23 -0.86 -21.66
CA ILE A 18 -17.93 0.18 -20.66
C ILE A 18 -18.65 1.49 -21.00
N GLN A 19 -18.66 1.88 -22.28
CA GLN A 19 -19.37 3.10 -22.71
C GLN A 19 -20.88 2.99 -22.47
N GLN A 20 -21.49 1.84 -22.76
CA GLN A 20 -22.92 1.61 -22.53
C GLN A 20 -23.29 1.67 -21.04
N GLN A 21 -22.44 1.13 -20.16
CA GLN A 21 -22.73 1.10 -18.72
C GLN A 21 -22.47 2.44 -18.02
N THR A 22 -21.48 3.19 -18.49
CA THR A 22 -21.00 4.40 -17.78
C THR A 22 -21.42 5.71 -18.44
N ASN A 23 -21.97 5.67 -19.66
CA ASN A 23 -22.24 6.83 -20.51
C ASN A 23 -21.01 7.73 -20.75
N ARG A 24 -19.79 7.21 -20.59
CA ARG A 24 -18.55 7.96 -20.80
C ARG A 24 -18.10 7.90 -22.25
N SER A 25 -17.43 8.97 -22.69
CA SER A 25 -16.76 8.98 -23.99
C SER A 25 -15.55 8.04 -23.99
N ILE A 26 -15.14 7.59 -25.19
CA ILE A 26 -13.91 6.79 -25.37
C ILE A 26 -12.70 7.49 -24.72
N THR A 27 -12.59 8.81 -24.92
CA THR A 27 -11.50 9.61 -24.38
C THR A 27 -11.47 9.60 -22.85
N GLU A 28 -12.61 9.73 -22.18
CA GLU A 28 -12.70 9.68 -20.72
C GLU A 28 -12.39 8.28 -20.18
N THR A 29 -12.87 7.24 -20.88
CA THR A 29 -12.57 5.85 -20.52
C THR A 29 -11.07 5.57 -20.61
N ILE A 30 -10.41 6.00 -21.69
CA ILE A 30 -8.95 5.82 -21.85
C ILE A 30 -8.18 6.59 -20.78
N LYS A 31 -8.54 7.86 -20.51
CA LYS A 31 -7.90 8.64 -19.44
C LYS A 31 -8.03 7.94 -18.09
N THR A 32 -9.24 7.50 -17.75
CA THR A 32 -9.50 6.78 -16.49
C THR A 32 -8.68 5.49 -16.41
N ALA A 33 -8.62 4.71 -17.49
CA ALA A 33 -7.84 3.48 -17.53
C ALA A 33 -6.33 3.74 -17.34
N ILE A 34 -5.80 4.79 -17.95
CA ILE A 34 -4.40 5.21 -17.76
C ILE A 34 -4.16 5.61 -16.31
N ASP A 35 -5.04 6.40 -15.70
CA ASP A 35 -4.90 6.82 -14.30
C ASP A 35 -4.92 5.62 -13.34
N LEU A 36 -5.82 4.66 -13.58
CA LEU A 36 -5.90 3.43 -12.79
C LEU A 36 -4.63 2.59 -12.92
N TYR A 37 -4.14 2.38 -14.14
CA TYR A 37 -2.93 1.60 -14.37
C TYR A 37 -1.68 2.29 -13.80
N TYR A 38 -1.60 3.62 -13.90
CA TYR A 38 -0.53 4.40 -13.28
C TYR A 38 -0.55 4.27 -11.75
N GLN A 39 -1.75 4.31 -11.13
CA GLN A 39 -1.89 4.10 -9.69
C GLN A 39 -1.51 2.68 -9.27
N GLU A 40 -1.85 1.67 -10.08
CA GLU A 40 -1.47 0.28 -9.84
C GLU A 40 0.05 0.12 -9.81
N ILE A 41 0.75 0.63 -10.83
CA ILE A 41 2.22 0.64 -10.88
C ILE A 41 2.81 1.37 -9.67
N GLN A 42 2.25 2.53 -9.30
CA GLN A 42 2.69 3.27 -8.10
C GLN A 42 2.47 2.50 -6.80
N LYS A 43 1.38 1.73 -6.68
CA LYS A 43 1.14 0.87 -5.51
C LYS A 43 2.13 -0.28 -5.46
N GLU A 44 2.44 -0.91 -6.59
CA GLU A 44 3.47 -1.95 -6.68
C GLU A 44 4.87 -1.41 -6.35
N GLN A 45 5.16 -0.17 -6.74
CA GLN A 45 6.45 0.47 -6.45
C GLN A 45 6.57 1.01 -5.02
N LYS A 46 5.45 1.27 -4.32
CA LYS A 46 5.46 1.64 -2.91
C LYS A 46 5.79 0.43 -2.07
N ASN A 47 7.08 0.19 -1.87
CA ASN A 47 7.57 -0.77 -0.89
C ASN A 47 6.94 -0.43 0.48
N PRO A 48 6.10 -1.30 1.08
CA PRO A 48 5.41 -1.02 2.33
C PRO A 48 6.36 -0.58 3.45
N SER A 49 7.58 -1.12 3.48
CA SER A 49 8.62 -0.71 4.43
C SER A 49 9.05 0.75 4.25
N GLN A 50 9.20 1.22 3.01
CA GLN A 50 9.54 2.62 2.73
C GLN A 50 8.41 3.56 3.14
N LEU A 51 7.15 3.17 2.89
CA LEU A 51 6.00 3.94 3.34
C LEU A 51 5.97 4.05 4.87
N MET A 52 6.19 2.94 5.58
CA MET A 52 6.20 2.92 7.05
C MET A 52 7.37 3.70 7.65
N ILE A 53 8.52 3.78 6.97
CA ILE A 53 9.63 4.67 7.35
C ILE A 53 9.24 6.14 7.12
N GLN A 54 8.68 6.46 5.95
CA GLN A 54 8.29 7.84 5.59
C GLN A 54 7.19 8.41 6.49
N THR A 55 6.22 7.59 6.88
CA THR A 55 5.16 8.01 7.81
C THR A 55 5.64 8.11 9.26
N GLY A 56 6.90 7.74 9.53
CA GLY A 56 7.45 7.70 10.89
C GLY A 56 6.86 6.59 11.74
N PHE A 57 6.23 5.57 11.14
CA PHE A 57 5.67 4.43 11.87
C PHE A 57 6.76 3.47 12.36
N ILE A 58 7.73 3.13 11.51
CA ILE A 58 8.91 2.37 11.94
C ILE A 58 9.84 3.30 12.72
N GLY A 59 10.13 2.94 13.97
CA GLY A 59 11.00 3.73 14.85
C GLY A 59 10.29 4.83 15.64
N CYS A 60 8.95 4.84 15.70
CA CYS A 60 8.19 5.82 16.50
C CYS A 60 8.35 5.62 18.03
N GLY A 61 8.79 4.44 18.45
CA GLY A 61 8.99 4.11 19.87
C GLY A 61 10.39 4.55 20.34
N ASN A 62 10.44 5.21 21.48
CA ASN A 62 11.69 5.52 22.18
C ASN A 62 11.84 4.58 23.38
N ALA A 63 12.93 3.83 23.42
CA ALA A 63 13.27 2.95 24.52
C ALA A 63 14.78 2.72 24.58
N ASP A 64 15.25 1.96 25.57
CA ASP A 64 16.65 1.55 25.67
C ASP A 64 17.10 0.79 24.41
N SER A 65 18.29 1.12 23.87
CA SER A 65 18.82 0.52 22.63
C SER A 65 19.04 -1.00 22.74
N ASN A 66 19.22 -1.51 23.95
CA ASN A 66 19.36 -2.94 24.24
C ASN A 66 18.06 -3.58 24.71
N LEU A 67 16.93 -2.85 24.76
CA LEU A 67 15.66 -3.38 25.27
C LEU A 67 15.27 -4.70 24.58
N SER A 68 15.47 -4.82 23.26
CA SER A 68 15.18 -6.07 22.54
C SER A 68 15.96 -7.29 23.05
N LYS A 69 17.10 -7.07 23.71
CA LYS A 69 17.94 -8.11 24.32
C LYS A 69 17.61 -8.32 25.81
N SER A 70 17.27 -7.25 26.53
CA SER A 70 17.15 -7.26 27.99
C SER A 70 15.71 -7.23 28.53
N TYR A 71 14.68 -7.03 27.69
CA TYR A 71 13.29 -6.82 28.15
C TYR A 71 12.77 -7.95 29.04
N LYS A 72 13.21 -9.20 28.81
CA LYS A 72 12.77 -10.34 29.63
C LYS A 72 13.28 -10.25 31.06
N SER A 73 14.54 -9.86 31.25
CA SER A 73 15.13 -9.70 32.58
C SER A 73 14.47 -8.56 33.34
N PHE A 74 14.23 -7.42 32.67
CA PHE A 74 13.49 -6.30 33.25
C PHE A 74 12.08 -6.70 33.64
N LEU A 75 11.36 -7.41 32.76
CA LEU A 75 10.01 -7.87 33.04
C LEU A 75 9.98 -8.87 34.20
N GLU A 76 10.95 -9.80 34.26
CA GLU A 76 11.06 -10.77 35.36
C GLU A 76 11.29 -10.07 36.71
N GLU A 77 12.17 -9.07 36.75
CA GLU A 77 12.43 -8.28 37.94
C GLU A 77 11.17 -7.51 38.38
N GLU A 78 10.50 -6.82 37.47
CA GLU A 78 9.26 -6.09 37.78
C GLU A 78 8.15 -7.00 38.28
N LEU A 79 8.01 -8.19 37.69
CA LEU A 79 7.02 -9.19 38.11
C LEU A 79 7.33 -9.73 39.51
N LYS A 80 8.60 -10.02 39.83
CA LYS A 80 9.02 -10.42 41.19
C LYS A 80 8.74 -9.32 42.20
N THR A 81 9.05 -8.07 41.88
CA THR A 81 8.75 -6.93 42.75
C THR A 81 7.25 -6.80 43.01
N LYS A 82 6.43 -6.98 41.98
CA LYS A 82 4.98 -6.77 42.07
C LYS A 82 4.23 -7.90 42.76
N TYR A 83 4.62 -9.16 42.51
CA TYR A 83 3.85 -10.34 42.94
C TYR A 83 4.61 -11.26 43.92
N GLY A 84 5.89 -10.98 44.20
CA GLY A 84 6.75 -11.85 44.99
C GLY A 84 7.30 -13.05 44.20
N HIS A 85 8.11 -13.87 44.87
CA HIS A 85 8.49 -15.19 44.37
C HIS A 85 7.34 -16.17 44.66
N CYS A 86 6.86 -16.90 43.64
CA CYS A 86 6.21 -18.18 43.90
C CYS A 86 7.23 -19.18 44.44
#